data_AF-A0A9E4INX5-F1
#
_entry.id   AF-A0A9E4INX5-F1
#
_cell.length_a   1.000
_cell.length_b   1.000
_cell.length_c   1.000
_cell.angle_alpha   90.00
_cell.angle_beta   90.00
_cell.angle_gamma   90.00
#
_symmetry.space_group_name_H-M   'P 1'
#
loop_
_entity.id
_entity.type
_entity.pdbx_description
1 polymer ?
#
loop_
_entity_poly.entity_id
_entity_poly.type
_entity_poly.pdbx_seq_one_letter_code
_entity_poly.pdbx_strand_id
1 'polypeptide(L)'
;MWTKMMNRPRKKPPKKIAVIDPERCFGAFACSICQAACPVEDCIIEEPDVYGRMVCAVRVDKCIGCGLCVTVGNPTAPQPRDFGCPPDYDAIDMEAFEDVVPPEPQPEAKASDAGESAPAS
;
A
#
# COMPACT_ATOMS: atom_id res chain seq x y z
N MET A 1 -0.81 -24.72 3.60
CA MET A 1 -0.51 -23.36 3.09
C MET A 1 -1.58 -22.97 2.09
N TRP A 2 -2.31 -21.87 2.30
CA TRP A 2 -3.13 -21.27 1.23
C TRP A 2 -2.17 -20.67 0.20
N THR A 3 -2.21 -21.11 -1.05
CA THR A 3 -1.31 -20.59 -2.09
C THR A 3 -1.63 -19.13 -2.35
N LYS A 4 -0.68 -18.23 -2.07
CA LYS A 4 -0.75 -16.81 -2.45
C LYS A 4 -0.90 -16.74 -3.97
N MET A 5 -2.04 -16.24 -4.45
CA MET A 5 -2.46 -16.39 -5.86
C MET A 5 -2.12 -15.18 -6.73
N MET A 6 -1.68 -14.05 -6.16
CA MET A 6 -1.64 -12.77 -6.88
C MET A 6 -0.28 -12.03 -6.78
N ASN A 7 0.82 -12.62 -7.27
CA ASN A 7 2.15 -11.96 -7.27
C ASN A 7 2.57 -11.37 -8.65
N ARG A 8 1.63 -11.16 -9.57
CA ARG A 8 1.95 -10.50 -10.85
C ARG A 8 2.01 -8.98 -10.67
N PRO A 9 2.97 -8.27 -11.29
CA PRO A 9 3.00 -6.81 -11.27
C PRO A 9 1.68 -6.21 -11.74
N ARG A 10 1.17 -5.25 -10.96
CA ARG A 10 -0.10 -4.59 -11.23
C ARG A 10 0.07 -3.55 -12.35
N LYS A 11 -0.85 -3.54 -13.31
CA LYS A 11 -0.80 -2.64 -14.48
C LYS A 11 -1.26 -1.19 -14.19
N LYS A 12 -2.16 -0.97 -13.23
CA LYS A 12 -2.76 0.34 -12.90
C LYS A 12 -2.94 0.51 -11.39
N PRO A 13 -2.84 1.70 -10.80
CA PRO A 13 -3.07 1.90 -9.36
C PRO A 13 -4.43 1.35 -8.91
N PRO A 14 -4.54 0.77 -7.70
CA PRO A 14 -5.83 0.39 -7.14
C PRO A 14 -6.61 1.64 -6.72
N LYS A 15 -7.92 1.53 -6.54
CA LYS A 15 -8.73 2.65 -6.02
C LYS A 15 -8.41 2.96 -4.55
N LYS A 16 -8.16 1.91 -3.77
CA LYS A 16 -7.83 1.98 -2.36
C LYS A 16 -6.58 1.18 -2.03
N ILE A 17 -5.87 1.58 -0.99
CA ILE A 17 -4.69 0.92 -0.45
C ILE A 17 -4.89 0.64 1.04
N ALA A 18 -4.35 -0.47 1.52
CA ALA A 18 -4.30 -0.73 2.95
C ALA A 18 -3.23 0.16 3.60
N VAL A 19 -3.55 0.80 4.71
CA VAL A 19 -2.65 1.61 5.53
C VAL A 19 -2.56 0.96 6.91
N ILE A 20 -1.34 0.84 7.45
CA ILE A 20 -1.11 0.29 8.79
C ILE A 20 -0.64 1.43 9.70
N ASP A 21 -1.35 1.64 10.81
CA ASP A 21 -0.91 2.55 11.87
C ASP A 21 0.19 1.87 12.72
N PRO A 22 1.45 2.32 12.65
CA PRO A 22 2.55 1.71 13.39
C PRO A 22 2.39 1.85 14.91
N GLU A 23 1.63 2.83 15.42
CA GLU A 23 1.41 2.98 16.86
C GLU A 23 0.45 1.95 17.43
N ARG A 24 -0.43 1.41 16.58
CA ARG A 24 -1.41 0.37 16.92
C ARG A 24 -0.98 -1.02 16.49
N CYS A 25 0.04 -1.12 15.64
CA CYS A 25 0.58 -2.39 15.17
C CYS A 25 1.58 -2.96 16.17
N PHE A 26 1.36 -4.22 16.60
CA PHE A 26 2.29 -4.92 17.49
C PHE A 26 3.35 -5.77 16.75
N GLY A 27 3.23 -5.88 15.42
CA GLY A 27 4.17 -6.60 14.52
C GLY A 27 4.33 -8.09 14.82
N ALA A 28 5.14 -8.80 14.02
CA ALA A 28 5.13 -10.28 13.97
C ALA A 28 5.55 -11.01 15.24
N PHE A 29 6.28 -10.37 16.16
CA PHE A 29 6.57 -10.97 17.47
C PHE A 29 5.29 -11.16 18.31
N ALA A 30 4.21 -10.43 18.00
CA ALA A 30 2.92 -10.54 18.66
C ALA A 30 1.76 -10.87 17.69
N CYS A 31 1.81 -10.41 16.44
CA CYS A 31 0.76 -10.56 15.44
C CYS A 31 1.29 -10.43 13.99
N SER A 32 1.15 -11.49 13.20
CA SER A 32 1.46 -11.53 11.76
C SER A 32 0.28 -12.02 10.91
N ILE A 33 -0.93 -12.00 11.47
CA ILE A 33 -2.13 -12.56 10.82
C ILE A 33 -2.47 -11.85 9.50
N CYS A 34 -2.14 -10.57 9.37
CA CYS A 34 -2.35 -9.80 8.15
C CYS A 34 -1.49 -10.32 6.99
N GLN A 35 -0.26 -10.77 7.24
CA GLN A 35 0.62 -11.40 6.24
C GLN A 35 0.05 -12.74 5.75
N ALA A 36 -0.61 -13.49 6.65
CA ALA A 36 -1.31 -14.73 6.31
C ALA A 36 -2.63 -14.47 5.57
N ALA A 37 -3.33 -13.39 5.91
CA ALA A 37 -4.59 -12.98 5.29
C ALA A 37 -4.39 -12.43 3.87
N CYS A 38 -3.24 -11.81 3.61
CA CYS A 38 -2.97 -11.18 2.34
C CYS A 38 -2.76 -12.21 1.22
N PRO A 39 -3.53 -12.15 0.12
CA PRO A 39 -3.41 -13.08 -1.00
C PRO A 39 -2.23 -12.76 -1.93
N VAL A 40 -1.57 -11.62 -1.71
CA VAL A 40 -0.41 -11.15 -2.46
C VAL A 40 0.85 -11.43 -1.66
N GLU A 41 1.79 -12.11 -2.28
CA GLU A 41 3.10 -12.38 -1.71
C GLU A 41 3.88 -11.08 -1.50
N ASP A 42 4.52 -10.99 -0.33
CA ASP A 42 5.30 -9.84 0.13
C ASP A 42 4.57 -8.49 0.08
N CYS A 43 3.24 -8.48 0.02
CA CYS A 43 2.49 -7.22 0.09
C CYS A 43 2.54 -6.59 1.49
N ILE A 44 2.62 -7.43 2.52
CA ILE A 44 2.81 -6.97 3.90
C ILE A 44 4.15 -7.51 4.35
N ILE A 45 5.05 -6.60 4.72
CA ILE A 45 6.39 -6.89 5.20
C ILE A 45 6.55 -6.38 6.63
N GLU A 46 7.67 -6.72 7.25
CA GLU A 46 8.05 -6.16 8.54
C GLU A 46 9.15 -5.13 8.36
N GLU A 47 9.03 -4.02 9.06
CA GLU A 47 10.03 -2.97 9.11
C GLU A 47 10.03 -2.29 10.49
N PRO A 48 11.17 -1.75 10.93
CA PRO A 48 11.22 -0.99 12.17
C PRO A 48 10.46 0.34 12.04
N ASP A 49 9.62 0.66 13.02
CA ASP A 49 9.02 1.99 13.17
C ASP A 49 10.05 3.03 13.65
N VAL A 50 9.59 4.27 13.87
CA VAL A 50 10.43 5.38 14.34
C VAL A 50 11.06 5.15 15.73
N TYR A 51 10.55 4.19 16.51
CA TYR A 51 11.04 3.79 17.82
C TYR A 51 11.81 2.47 17.79
N GLY A 52 12.01 1.87 16.62
CA GLY A 52 12.70 0.59 16.43
C GLY A 52 11.86 -0.65 16.76
N ARG A 53 10.54 -0.51 16.96
CA ARG A 53 9.64 -1.66 17.08
C ARG A 53 9.42 -2.25 15.70
N MET A 54 9.57 -3.57 15.57
CA MET A 54 9.22 -4.25 14.32
C MET A 54 7.70 -4.24 14.17
N VAL A 55 7.19 -3.56 13.15
CA VAL A 55 5.77 -3.46 12.82
C VAL A 55 5.52 -3.97 11.41
N CYS A 56 4.26 -4.23 11.06
CA CYS A 56 3.91 -4.57 9.69
C CYS A 56 3.74 -3.30 8.84
N ALA A 57 4.17 -3.35 7.59
CA ALA A 57 3.99 -2.29 6.61
C ALA A 57 3.46 -2.83 5.27
N VAL A 58 2.70 -2.00 4.56
CA VAL A 58 2.12 -2.34 3.26
C VAL A 58 3.02 -1.82 2.15
N ARG A 59 3.44 -2.71 1.26
CA ARG A 59 4.14 -2.35 0.03
C ARG A 59 3.19 -1.78 -1.01
N VAL A 60 3.36 -0.50 -1.32
CA VAL A 60 2.53 0.26 -2.28
C VAL A 60 2.52 -0.36 -3.68
N ASP A 61 3.66 -0.91 -4.13
CA ASP A 61 3.81 -1.53 -5.44
C ASP A 61 3.10 -2.89 -5.55
N LYS A 62 2.85 -3.54 -4.40
CA LYS A 62 2.25 -4.89 -4.32
C LYS A 62 0.78 -4.87 -3.94
N CYS A 63 0.34 -3.90 -3.14
CA CYS A 63 -1.04 -3.85 -2.69
C CYS A 63 -2.01 -3.70 -3.87
N ILE A 64 -3.00 -4.61 -3.91
CA ILE A 64 -4.06 -4.64 -4.93
C ILE A 64 -5.39 -4.07 -4.42
N GLY A 65 -5.43 -3.62 -3.17
CA GLY A 65 -6.64 -3.03 -2.57
C GLY A 65 -7.74 -4.03 -2.23
N CYS A 66 -7.43 -5.30 -1.97
CA CYS A 66 -8.45 -6.33 -1.69
C CYS A 66 -9.10 -6.21 -0.30
N GLY A 67 -8.42 -5.54 0.65
CA GLY A 67 -8.93 -5.31 2.01
C GLY A 67 -9.08 -6.56 2.89
N LEU A 68 -8.50 -7.70 2.52
CA LEU A 68 -8.55 -8.92 3.34
C LEU A 68 -7.72 -8.82 4.63
N CYS A 69 -6.70 -7.95 4.67
CA CYS A 69 -5.86 -7.75 5.85
C CYS A 69 -6.41 -6.72 6.85
N VAL A 70 -7.38 -5.91 6.44
CA VAL A 70 -7.97 -4.80 7.22
C VAL A 70 -8.56 -5.32 8.53
N THR A 71 -8.67 -4.46 9.54
CA THR A 71 -9.28 -4.79 10.84
C THR A 71 -10.64 -5.48 10.68
N VAL A 72 -10.84 -6.61 11.36
CA VAL A 72 -12.12 -7.33 11.35
C VAL A 72 -13.22 -6.44 11.93
N GLY A 73 -14.36 -6.35 11.24
CA GLY A 73 -15.47 -5.47 11.62
C GLY A 73 -15.29 -4.00 11.20
N ASN A 74 -14.15 -3.60 10.64
CA ASN A 74 -13.91 -2.24 10.20
C ASN A 74 -14.65 -1.95 8.86
N PRO A 75 -15.41 -0.84 8.77
CA PRO A 75 -16.24 -0.51 7.60
C PRO A 75 -15.44 -0.05 6.38
N THR A 76 -14.15 0.26 6.50
CA THR A 76 -13.29 0.61 5.36
C THR A 76 -13.03 -0.59 4.44
N ALA A 77 -13.22 -1.80 4.98
CA ALA A 77 -13.24 -3.06 4.28
C ALA A 77 -14.19 -3.08 3.06
N PRO A 78 -13.77 -3.64 1.92
CA PRO A 78 -14.68 -3.84 0.79
C PRO A 78 -15.84 -4.80 1.10
N GLN A 79 -15.62 -5.82 1.95
CA GLN A 79 -16.59 -6.87 2.29
C GLN A 79 -16.39 -7.36 3.74
N PRO A 80 -17.45 -7.86 4.41
CA PRO A 80 -17.33 -8.55 5.70
C PRO A 80 -16.41 -9.77 5.62
N ARG A 81 -15.66 -10.04 6.70
CA ARG A 81 -14.76 -11.19 6.82
C ARG A 81 -14.49 -11.49 8.29
N ASP A 82 -14.12 -12.74 8.55
CA ASP A 82 -13.79 -13.22 9.91
C ASP A 82 -12.27 -13.34 10.14
N PHE A 83 -11.46 -12.89 9.16
CA PHE A 83 -10.01 -13.03 9.18
C PHE A 83 -9.33 -11.72 8.74
N GLY A 84 -8.32 -11.27 9.47
CA GLY A 84 -7.65 -9.99 9.26
C GLY A 84 -6.99 -9.47 10.53
N CYS A 85 -6.62 -8.19 10.56
CA CYS A 85 -6.12 -7.55 11.79
C CYS A 85 -7.17 -7.67 12.91
N PRO A 86 -6.80 -8.06 14.14
CA PRO A 86 -7.74 -8.19 15.25
C PRO A 86 -8.45 -6.86 15.58
N PRO A 87 -9.73 -6.89 15.98
CA PRO A 87 -10.48 -5.68 16.35
C PRO A 87 -9.84 -4.88 17.48
N ASP A 88 -9.18 -5.55 18.43
CA ASP A 88 -8.55 -4.90 19.59
C ASP A 88 -7.34 -4.04 19.22
N TYR A 89 -6.73 -4.27 18.05
CA TYR A 89 -5.62 -3.46 17.57
C TYR A 89 -6.11 -2.29 16.72
N ASP A 90 -7.12 -2.54 15.89
CA ASP A 90 -7.68 -1.55 14.97
C ASP A 90 -6.60 -0.75 14.23
N ALA A 91 -5.65 -1.50 13.65
CA ALA A 91 -4.40 -0.96 13.11
C ALA A 91 -4.39 -0.87 11.59
N ILE A 92 -5.35 -1.45 10.87
CA ILE A 92 -5.32 -1.51 9.40
C ILE A 92 -6.64 -1.01 8.80
N ASP A 93 -6.54 0.04 8.00
CA ASP A 93 -7.64 0.69 7.27
C ASP A 93 -7.45 0.63 5.76
N MET A 94 -8.52 0.88 5.00
CA MET A 94 -8.47 1.13 3.55
C MET A 94 -8.67 2.60 3.22
N GLU A 95 -7.61 3.23 2.74
CA GLU A 95 -7.62 4.62 2.30
C GLU A 95 -7.62 4.73 0.77
N ALA A 96 -8.01 5.88 0.23
CA ALA A 96 -7.89 6.12 -1.21
C ALA A 96 -6.40 6.14 -1.60
N PHE A 97 -6.05 5.48 -2.71
CA PHE A 97 -4.65 5.37 -3.12
C PHE A 97 -4.00 6.74 -3.35
N GLU A 98 -4.76 7.67 -3.94
CA GLU A 98 -4.30 9.02 -4.31
C GLU A 98 -4.05 9.91 -3.08
N ASP A 99 -4.71 9.63 -1.95
CA ASP A 99 -4.52 10.39 -0.70
C ASP A 99 -3.26 9.93 0.07
N VAL A 100 -2.84 8.68 -0.15
CA VAL A 100 -1.70 8.06 0.54
C VAL A 100 -0.42 8.15 -0.29
N VAL A 101 -0.53 8.00 -1.62
CA VAL A 101 0.60 7.96 -2.54
C VAL A 101 0.54 9.22 -3.41
N PRO A 102 1.31 10.27 -3.08
CA PRO A 102 1.33 11.47 -3.89
C PRO A 102 1.81 11.14 -5.32
N PRO A 103 1.27 11.81 -6.34
CA PRO A 103 1.77 11.65 -7.70
C PRO A 103 3.25 12.04 -7.74
N GLU A 104 4.08 11.26 -8.43
CA GLU A 104 5.48 11.65 -8.62
C GLU A 104 5.53 13.03 -9.30
N PRO A 105 6.41 13.94 -8.83
CA PRO A 105 6.59 15.22 -9.49
C PRO A 105 7.06 14.95 -10.92
N GLN A 106 6.25 15.35 -11.90
CA GLN A 106 6.63 15.24 -13.30
C GLN A 106 7.87 16.12 -13.55
N PRO A 107 8.93 15.61 -14.18
CA PRO A 107 10.04 16.46 -14.58
C PRO A 107 9.50 17.51 -15.57
N GLU A 108 9.68 18.78 -15.22
CA GLU A 108 9.20 19.94 -15.95
C GLU A 108 9.55 19.80 -17.44
N ALA A 109 8.53 19.84 -18.30
CA ALA A 109 8.70 19.74 -19.74
C ALA A 109 9.62 20.87 -20.20
N LYS A 110 10.84 20.53 -20.65
CA LYS A 110 11.73 21.49 -21.30
C LYS A 110 10.99 22.09 -22.49
N ALA A 111 10.70 23.39 -22.41
CA ALA A 111 10.28 24.18 -23.55
C ALA A 111 11.40 24.14 -24.59
N SER A 112 11.27 23.28 -25.59
CA SER A 112 12.03 23.36 -26.83
C SER A 112 11.35 24.42 -27.70
N ASP A 113 11.84 25.66 -27.62
CA ASP A 113 11.57 26.65 -28.66
C ASP A 113 12.52 26.37 -29.83
N ALA A 114 11.92 25.95 -30.94
CA ALA A 114 12.55 25.83 -32.24
C ALA A 114 12.49 27.19 -32.95
N GLY A 115 13.57 27.61 -33.62
CA GLY A 115 13.49 28.86 -34.38
C GLY A 115 14.77 29.27 -35.08
N GLU A 116 15.20 28.47 -36.04
CA GLU A 116 16.15 28.85 -37.08
C GLU A 116 15.64 30.09 -37.84
N SER A 117 16.44 31.15 -37.93
CA SER A 117 16.41 32.08 -39.06
C SER A 117 17.74 32.83 -39.18
N ALA A 118 18.52 32.44 -40.20
CA ALA A 118 19.60 33.26 -40.74
C ALA A 118 19.00 34.36 -41.62
N PRO A 119 19.51 35.60 -41.60
CA PRO A 119 19.38 36.49 -42.74
C PRO A 119 20.67 36.44 -43.57
N ALA A 120 20.49 36.20 -44.86
CA ALA A 120 21.45 36.51 -45.90
C ALA A 120 21.55 38.04 -46.04
N SER A 121 22.78 38.58 -46.07
CA SER A 121 23.22 39.72 -46.91
C SER A 121 24.73 39.89 -46.77
#